data_AF-A0A1M7Q1P9-F1
#
_entry.id   AF-A0A1M7Q1P9-F1
#
_cell.length_a   1.000
_cell.length_b   1.000
_cell.length_c   1.000
_cell.angle_alpha   90.00
_cell.angle_beta   90.00
_cell.angle_gamma   90.00
#
_symmetry.space_group_name_H-M   'P 1'
#
loop_
_entity.id
_entity.type
_entity.pdbx_description
1 polymer ?
#
loop_
_entity_poly.entity_id
_entity_poly.type
_entity_poly.pdbx_seq_one_letter_code
_entity_poly.pdbx_strand_id
1 'polypeptide(L)'
;MLDAYERLGLAPGAETREIRKAYARELKKIDQEQDPQGFQELRWAYECALGDGAVTPPLPAPPPTKPPVLDISPQQHAQMAWALCQHRMADNAGLTTWELELQSALEDDAFINIESRHCFEGLVVEMLADGWQPGNETLFLAATLVFNWEASSNNLALFSDAGQLINLALKELRLLQGLPAQERDQLRLTMMRLQNSLPLTPDELDYHRMPLMLLHQAAPALMQITMETERYGYWLAESLNAPPPSPPASQSEPRRSVAMKSLIVLAMWMVFVFGIAYCSPHQQAPVIITPPP
;
A
#
# COMPACT_ATOMS: atom_id res chain seq x y z
N MET A 1 -48.16 -21.48 23.91
CA MET A 1 -47.88 -20.10 23.52
C MET A 1 -47.65 -19.34 24.81
N LEU A 2 -46.40 -19.10 25.19
CA LEU A 2 -46.06 -18.27 26.34
C LEU A 2 -46.45 -16.82 25.98
N ASP A 3 -47.18 -16.17 26.89
CA ASP A 3 -47.60 -14.79 26.69
C ASP A 3 -46.37 -13.87 26.76
N ALA A 4 -46.22 -12.95 25.81
CA ALA A 4 -45.03 -12.11 25.68
C ALA A 4 -44.74 -11.29 26.95
N TYR A 5 -45.80 -10.89 27.65
CA TYR A 5 -45.74 -10.18 28.92
C TYR A 5 -45.27 -11.09 30.07
N GLU A 6 -45.65 -12.37 30.06
CA GLU A 6 -45.25 -13.35 31.07
C GLU A 6 -43.75 -13.63 31.02
N ARG A 7 -43.16 -13.74 29.81
CA ARG A 7 -41.70 -13.92 29.64
C ARG A 7 -40.88 -12.73 30.14
N LEU A 8 -41.45 -11.53 30.08
CA LEU A 8 -40.86 -10.30 30.62
C LEU A 8 -41.18 -10.09 32.11
N GLY A 9 -42.05 -10.91 32.70
CA GLY A 9 -42.52 -10.78 34.08
C GLY A 9 -43.37 -9.52 34.31
N LEU A 10 -44.18 -9.15 33.32
CA LEU A 10 -45.03 -7.96 33.31
C LEU A 10 -46.51 -8.34 33.23
N ALA A 11 -47.38 -7.41 33.66
CA ALA A 11 -48.81 -7.52 33.43
C ALA A 11 -49.15 -7.25 31.95
N PRO A 12 -50.19 -7.88 31.39
CA PRO A 12 -50.65 -7.60 30.04
C PRO A 12 -51.06 -6.11 29.92
N GLY A 13 -50.54 -5.43 28.90
CA GLY A 13 -50.78 -4.00 28.67
C GLY A 13 -49.83 -3.04 29.43
N ALA A 14 -48.69 -3.54 29.94
CA ALA A 14 -47.65 -2.70 30.52
C ALA A 14 -47.17 -1.60 29.55
N GLU A 15 -46.81 -0.43 30.08
CA GLU A 15 -46.37 0.69 29.23
C GLU A 15 -45.02 0.41 28.55
N THR A 16 -44.78 1.01 27.38
CA THR A 16 -43.53 0.89 26.61
C THR A 16 -42.26 1.08 27.45
N ARG A 17 -42.29 1.99 28.43
CA ARG A 17 -41.15 2.25 29.32
C ARG A 17 -40.88 1.08 30.27
N GLU A 18 -41.92 0.42 30.75
CA GLU A 18 -41.83 -0.76 31.63
C GLU A 18 -41.33 -1.98 30.86
N ILE A 19 -41.82 -2.16 29.63
CA ILE A 19 -41.38 -3.21 28.69
C ILE A 19 -39.87 -3.10 28.43
N ARG A 20 -39.37 -1.90 28.10
CA ARG A 20 -37.93 -1.65 27.87
C ARG A 20 -37.08 -1.92 29.12
N LYS A 21 -37.58 -1.54 30.29
CA LYS A 21 -36.88 -1.74 31.57
C LYS A 21 -36.80 -3.22 31.93
N ALA A 22 -37.88 -3.97 31.73
CA ALA A 22 -37.91 -5.42 31.95
C ALA A 22 -36.97 -6.16 30.99
N TYR A 23 -36.99 -5.80 29.71
CA TYR A 23 -36.07 -6.33 28.70
C TYR A 23 -34.60 -6.11 29.10
N ALA A 24 -34.22 -4.89 29.50
CA ALA A 24 -32.85 -4.60 29.93
C ALA A 24 -32.43 -5.37 31.20
N ARG A 25 -33.37 -5.70 32.09
CA ARG A 25 -33.09 -6.52 33.29
C ARG A 25 -32.85 -7.98 32.93
N GLU A 26 -33.69 -8.54 32.06
CA GLU A 26 -33.55 -9.94 31.64
C GLU A 26 -32.36 -10.13 30.69
N LEU A 27 -32.06 -9.15 29.84
CA LEU A 27 -30.91 -9.19 28.93
C LEU A 27 -29.58 -9.31 29.70
N LYS A 28 -29.46 -8.68 30.86
CA LYS A 28 -28.26 -8.78 31.71
C LYS A 28 -28.03 -10.16 32.32
N LYS A 29 -29.07 -11.00 32.36
CA LYS A 29 -28.98 -12.37 32.91
C LYS A 29 -28.59 -13.40 31.86
N ILE A 30 -28.69 -13.03 30.58
CA ILE A 30 -28.41 -13.93 29.46
C ILE A 30 -27.00 -13.65 28.97
N ASP A 31 -26.15 -14.65 29.07
CA ASP A 31 -24.86 -14.67 28.38
C ASP A 31 -25.14 -14.96 26.90
N GLN A 32 -24.99 -13.94 26.04
CA GLN A 32 -25.32 -14.04 24.62
C GLN A 32 -24.44 -15.05 23.87
N GLU A 33 -23.24 -15.34 24.37
CA GLU A 33 -22.32 -16.29 23.76
C GLU A 33 -22.68 -17.74 24.11
N GLN A 34 -23.15 -17.97 25.34
CA GLN A 34 -23.48 -19.31 25.83
C GLN A 34 -24.97 -19.67 25.65
N ASP A 35 -25.86 -18.68 25.58
CA ASP A 35 -27.31 -18.86 25.46
C ASP A 35 -27.94 -17.98 24.36
N PRO A 36 -27.60 -18.24 23.08
CA PRO A 36 -28.17 -17.51 21.95
C PRO A 36 -29.69 -17.75 21.81
N GLN A 37 -30.19 -18.91 22.25
CA GLN A 37 -31.61 -19.24 22.19
C GLN A 37 -32.41 -18.41 23.19
N GLY A 38 -31.95 -18.33 24.44
CA GLY A 38 -32.58 -17.50 25.46
C GLY A 38 -32.64 -16.03 25.06
N PHE A 39 -31.60 -15.52 24.38
CA PHE A 39 -31.59 -14.16 23.85
C PHE A 39 -32.66 -13.95 22.75
N GLN A 40 -32.80 -14.89 21.81
CA GLN A 40 -33.81 -14.82 20.75
C GLN A 40 -35.23 -14.84 21.31
N GLU A 41 -35.50 -15.72 22.28
CA GLU A 41 -36.81 -15.80 22.94
C GLU A 41 -37.15 -14.51 23.70
N LEU A 42 -36.17 -13.91 24.39
CA LEU A 42 -36.35 -12.64 25.09
C LEU A 42 -36.63 -11.48 24.12
N ARG A 43 -35.90 -11.42 23.00
CA ARG A 43 -36.09 -10.39 21.97
C ARG A 43 -37.46 -10.52 21.32
N TRP A 44 -37.87 -11.75 20.99
CA TRP A 44 -39.20 -12.02 20.43
C TRP A 44 -40.32 -11.57 21.39
N ALA A 45 -40.22 -11.89 22.68
CA ALA A 45 -41.19 -11.43 23.68
C ALA A 45 -41.25 -9.88 23.79
N TYR A 46 -40.10 -9.21 23.70
CA TYR A 46 -40.02 -7.75 23.68
C TYR A 46 -40.69 -7.14 22.44
N GLU A 47 -40.43 -7.68 21.26
CA GLU A 47 -41.02 -7.22 19.99
C GLU A 47 -42.54 -7.45 19.95
N CYS A 48 -43.01 -8.60 20.45
CA CYS A 48 -44.45 -8.87 20.61
C CYS A 48 -45.13 -7.91 21.60
N ALA A 49 -44.48 -7.58 22.72
CA ALA A 49 -45.04 -6.67 23.72
C ALA A 49 -45.13 -5.21 23.22
N LEU A 50 -44.26 -4.81 22.28
CA LEU A 50 -44.28 -3.46 21.69
C LEU A 50 -45.28 -3.29 20.54
N GLY A 51 -45.89 -4.36 20.06
CA GLY A 51 -46.86 -4.31 18.96
C GLY A 51 -46.24 -4.21 17.56
N ASP A 52 -44.91 -4.28 17.44
CA ASP A 52 -44.19 -4.22 16.15
C ASP A 52 -44.09 -5.61 15.45
N GLY A 53 -44.50 -6.70 16.13
CA GLY A 53 -44.29 -8.07 15.68
C GLY A 53 -45.53 -8.77 15.14
N ALA A 54 -45.81 -8.65 13.84
CA ALA A 54 -46.69 -9.57 13.11
C ALA A 54 -45.87 -10.71 12.49
N VAL A 55 -45.20 -11.56 13.27
CA VAL A 55 -44.54 -12.77 12.75
C VAL A 55 -44.53 -13.89 13.80
N THR A 56 -44.91 -15.09 13.35
CA THR A 56 -44.78 -16.41 13.97
C THR A 56 -43.47 -16.57 14.77
N PRO A 57 -43.45 -17.29 15.93
CA PRO A 57 -42.21 -17.58 16.64
C PRO A 57 -41.16 -18.12 15.66
N PRO A 58 -39.92 -17.59 15.67
CA PRO A 58 -38.87 -18.12 14.82
C PRO A 58 -38.70 -19.60 15.20
N LEU A 59 -38.86 -20.49 14.22
CA LEU A 59 -38.43 -21.87 14.35
C LEU A 59 -37.00 -21.87 14.91
N PRO A 60 -36.65 -22.80 15.82
CA PRO A 60 -35.30 -22.86 16.38
C PRO A 60 -34.34 -22.86 15.20
N ALA A 61 -33.62 -21.75 15.03
CA ALA A 61 -32.58 -21.67 14.04
C ALA A 61 -31.64 -22.85 14.37
N PRO A 62 -31.20 -23.64 13.38
CA PRO A 62 -30.05 -24.49 13.62
C PRO A 62 -29.00 -23.63 14.34
N PRO A 63 -28.26 -24.18 15.33
CA PRO A 63 -27.22 -23.42 16.01
C PRO A 63 -26.44 -22.67 14.95
N PRO A 64 -26.01 -21.42 15.18
CA PRO A 64 -25.26 -20.70 14.17
C PRO A 64 -24.01 -21.54 13.86
N THR A 65 -24.11 -22.44 12.90
CA THR A 65 -23.10 -22.63 11.90
C THR A 65 -22.98 -21.24 11.36
N LYS A 66 -22.07 -20.46 11.97
CA LYS A 66 -21.19 -19.61 11.20
C LYS A 66 -21.02 -20.38 9.91
N PRO A 67 -21.41 -19.85 8.73
CA PRO A 67 -20.84 -20.40 7.50
C PRO A 67 -19.35 -20.61 7.80
N PRO A 68 -18.69 -21.67 7.31
CA PRO A 68 -17.26 -21.75 7.46
C PRO A 68 -16.69 -20.49 6.77
N VAL A 69 -16.60 -19.40 7.54
CA VAL A 69 -15.58 -18.41 7.44
C VAL A 69 -14.40 -19.33 7.62
N LEU A 70 -13.79 -19.70 6.50
CA LEU A 70 -12.41 -20.13 6.54
C LEU A 70 -11.77 -19.06 7.41
N ASP A 71 -11.41 -19.42 8.64
CA ASP A 71 -10.89 -18.51 9.65
C ASP A 71 -9.46 -18.18 9.22
N ILE A 72 -9.36 -17.55 8.05
CA ILE A 72 -8.13 -17.18 7.41
C ILE A 72 -7.64 -16.02 8.26
N SER A 73 -6.53 -16.27 8.95
CA SER A 73 -5.90 -15.24 9.75
C SER A 73 -5.62 -14.00 8.88
N PRO A 74 -5.60 -12.79 9.47
CA PRO A 74 -5.26 -11.57 8.74
C PRO A 74 -3.97 -11.68 7.91
N GLN A 75 -2.99 -12.42 8.44
CA GLN A 75 -1.73 -12.73 7.76
C GLN A 75 -1.91 -13.62 6.53
N GLN A 76 -2.72 -14.67 6.60
CA GLN A 76 -2.96 -15.56 5.46
C GLN A 76 -3.77 -14.85 4.35
N HIS A 77 -4.70 -13.98 4.72
CA HIS A 77 -5.39 -13.13 3.74
C HIS A 77 -4.42 -12.21 3.02
N ALA A 78 -3.54 -11.52 3.76
CA ALA A 78 -2.50 -10.68 3.19
C ALA A 78 -1.58 -11.48 2.23
N GLN A 79 -1.15 -12.68 2.62
CA GLN A 79 -0.32 -13.54 1.78
C GLN A 79 -1.03 -13.95 0.49
N MET A 80 -2.32 -14.29 0.55
CA MET A 80 -3.08 -14.68 -0.62
C MET A 80 -3.30 -13.51 -1.58
N ALA A 81 -3.63 -12.33 -1.04
CA ALA A 81 -3.73 -11.10 -1.84
C ALA A 81 -2.39 -10.77 -2.51
N TRP A 82 -1.28 -10.89 -1.77
CA TRP A 82 0.06 -10.62 -2.29
C TRP A 82 0.46 -11.62 -3.39
N ALA A 83 0.17 -12.91 -3.21
CA ALA A 83 0.42 -13.92 -4.22
C ALA A 83 -0.38 -13.66 -5.52
N LEU A 84 -1.62 -13.18 -5.40
CA LEU A 84 -2.44 -12.80 -6.56
C LEU A 84 -1.86 -11.59 -7.29
N CYS A 85 -1.41 -10.56 -6.57
CA CYS A 85 -0.71 -9.42 -7.17
C CYS A 85 0.53 -9.89 -7.93
N GLN A 86 1.40 -10.68 -7.29
CA GLN A 86 2.61 -11.21 -7.95
C GLN A 86 2.28 -12.02 -9.20
N HIS A 87 1.28 -12.92 -9.16
CA HIS A 87 0.92 -13.74 -10.32
C HIS A 87 0.38 -12.90 -11.49
N ARG A 88 -0.30 -11.78 -11.21
CA ARG A 88 -0.82 -10.89 -12.26
C ARG A 88 0.27 -9.99 -12.84
N MET A 89 1.32 -9.72 -12.09
CA MET A 89 2.40 -8.82 -12.51
C MET A 89 3.45 -9.56 -13.33
N ALA A 90 3.80 -8.96 -14.47
CA ALA A 90 4.97 -9.34 -15.24
C ALA A 90 6.21 -8.58 -14.71
N ASP A 91 7.40 -9.12 -14.96
CA ASP A 91 8.70 -8.55 -14.57
C ASP A 91 8.93 -7.08 -14.99
N ASN A 92 8.11 -6.54 -15.91
CA ASN A 92 8.17 -5.16 -16.40
C ASN A 92 6.84 -4.41 -16.24
N ALA A 93 6.04 -4.75 -15.22
CA ALA A 93 4.81 -4.04 -14.92
C ALA A 93 5.09 -2.55 -14.65
N GLY A 94 4.33 -1.69 -15.33
CA GLY A 94 4.46 -0.24 -15.17
C GLY A 94 3.90 0.25 -13.83
N LEU A 95 4.31 1.46 -13.44
CA LEU A 95 3.89 2.12 -12.20
C LEU A 95 2.36 2.11 -12.01
N THR A 96 1.61 2.54 -13.02
CA THR A 96 0.14 2.62 -12.94
C THR A 96 -0.53 1.25 -12.80
N THR A 97 0.11 0.19 -13.30
CA THR A 97 -0.38 -1.18 -13.17
C THR A 97 -0.21 -1.66 -11.73
N TRP A 98 0.96 -1.43 -11.13
CA TRP A 98 1.19 -1.72 -9.72
C TRP A 98 0.28 -0.91 -8.80
N GLU A 99 0.11 0.39 -9.05
CA GLU A 99 -0.80 1.23 -8.26
C GLU A 99 -2.23 0.70 -8.26
N LEU A 100 -2.76 0.38 -9.45
CA LEU A 100 -4.11 -0.14 -9.59
C LEU A 100 -4.29 -1.50 -8.90
N GLU A 101 -3.32 -2.41 -9.03
CA GLU A 101 -3.39 -3.73 -8.39
C GLU A 101 -3.28 -3.65 -6.87
N LEU A 102 -2.38 -2.81 -6.35
CA LEU A 102 -2.26 -2.61 -4.90
C LEU A 102 -3.52 -1.93 -4.33
N GLN A 103 -4.09 -0.96 -5.04
CA GLN A 103 -5.36 -0.33 -4.65
C GLN A 103 -6.51 -1.35 -4.69
N SER A 104 -6.65 -2.09 -5.79
CA SER A 104 -7.68 -3.12 -5.92
C SER A 104 -7.54 -4.21 -4.86
N ALA A 105 -6.33 -4.58 -4.46
CA ALA A 105 -6.11 -5.52 -3.37
C ALA A 105 -6.61 -4.94 -2.04
N LEU A 106 -6.34 -3.65 -1.76
CA LEU A 106 -6.79 -2.98 -0.54
C LEU A 106 -8.29 -2.68 -0.50
N GLU A 107 -8.96 -2.64 -1.64
CA GLU A 107 -10.41 -2.44 -1.77
C GLU A 107 -11.23 -3.71 -1.47
N ASP A 108 -10.59 -4.88 -1.35
CA ASP A 108 -11.27 -6.13 -0.95
C ASP A 108 -11.83 -5.99 0.48
N ASP A 109 -13.07 -6.44 0.69
CA ASP A 109 -13.77 -6.42 1.99
C ASP A 109 -12.94 -7.10 3.12
N ALA A 110 -11.99 -7.97 2.77
CA ALA A 110 -11.04 -8.58 3.70
C ALA A 110 -10.06 -7.58 4.36
N PHE A 111 -9.84 -6.40 3.77
CA PHE A 111 -8.96 -5.33 4.27
C PHE A 111 -9.67 -4.26 5.11
N ILE A 112 -10.94 -4.48 5.44
CA ILE A 112 -11.63 -3.72 6.49
C ILE A 112 -10.90 -3.90 7.85
N ASN A 113 -10.24 -5.05 8.05
CA ASN A 113 -9.40 -5.28 9.22
C ASN A 113 -8.03 -4.57 9.07
N ILE A 114 -7.75 -3.65 9.99
CA ILE A 114 -6.48 -2.92 10.09
C ILE A 114 -5.28 -3.87 10.15
N GLU A 115 -5.41 -5.03 10.79
CA GLU A 115 -4.33 -6.03 10.88
C GLU A 115 -4.01 -6.67 9.53
N SER A 116 -5.03 -6.99 8.72
CA SER A 116 -4.82 -7.56 7.37
C SER A 116 -4.03 -6.58 6.50
N ARG A 117 -4.40 -5.29 6.57
CA ARG A 117 -3.70 -4.21 5.85
C ARG A 117 -2.25 -4.08 6.31
N HIS A 118 -2.02 -4.10 7.62
CA HIS A 118 -0.68 -4.05 8.19
C HIS A 118 0.19 -5.23 7.75
N CYS A 119 -0.35 -6.45 7.78
CA CYS A 119 0.35 -7.64 7.30
C CYS A 119 0.67 -7.56 5.80
N PHE A 120 -0.23 -7.03 4.98
CA PHE A 120 -0.02 -6.88 3.53
C PHE A 120 1.06 -5.84 3.22
N GLU A 121 1.01 -4.69 3.89
CA GLU A 121 2.07 -3.69 3.79
C GLU A 121 3.44 -4.27 4.20
N GLY A 122 3.46 -5.07 5.28
CA GLY A 122 4.67 -5.76 5.74
C GLY A 122 5.27 -6.71 4.69
N LEU A 123 4.44 -7.47 3.97
CA LEU A 123 4.91 -8.35 2.88
C LEU A 123 5.57 -7.56 1.74
N VAL A 124 5.02 -6.39 1.40
CA VAL A 124 5.61 -5.52 0.37
C VAL A 124 6.94 -4.94 0.86
N VAL A 125 7.00 -4.50 2.11
CA VAL A 125 8.22 -3.97 2.74
C VAL A 125 9.31 -5.04 2.80
N GLU A 126 8.99 -6.25 3.22
CA GLU A 126 9.92 -7.38 3.28
C GLU A 126 10.45 -7.71 1.88
N MET A 127 9.58 -7.79 0.88
CA MET A 127 10.00 -8.03 -0.50
C MET A 127 10.99 -6.95 -0.99
N LEU A 128 10.64 -5.67 -0.83
CA LEU A 128 11.53 -4.58 -1.25
C LEU A 128 12.87 -4.56 -0.50
N ALA A 129 12.90 -5.06 0.74
CA ALA A 129 14.09 -5.14 1.56
C ALA A 129 14.96 -6.38 1.31
N ASP A 130 14.41 -7.46 0.76
CA ASP A 130 15.13 -8.71 0.45
C ASP A 130 16.12 -8.57 -0.72
N GLY A 131 16.16 -7.39 -1.33
CA GLY A 131 17.09 -7.01 -2.39
C GLY A 131 16.38 -6.73 -3.72
N TRP A 132 17.16 -6.33 -4.71
CA TRP A 132 16.60 -5.95 -6.01
C TRP A 132 16.09 -7.16 -6.79
N GLN A 133 14.86 -7.05 -7.28
CA GLN A 133 14.24 -7.88 -8.29
C GLN A 133 13.75 -7.00 -9.47
N PRO A 134 13.61 -7.54 -10.69
CA PRO A 134 13.03 -6.81 -11.81
C PRO A 134 11.65 -6.24 -11.46
N GLY A 135 11.45 -4.94 -11.66
CA GLY A 135 10.20 -4.25 -11.33
C GLY A 135 10.11 -3.74 -9.89
N ASN A 136 11.11 -3.99 -9.02
CA ASN A 136 11.13 -3.40 -7.68
C ASN A 136 11.13 -1.87 -7.72
N GLU A 137 11.73 -1.26 -8.74
CA GLU A 137 11.74 0.17 -8.90
C GLU A 137 10.32 0.74 -9.11
N THR A 138 9.47 0.02 -9.86
CA THR A 138 8.09 0.44 -10.11
C THR A 138 7.20 0.11 -8.92
N LEU A 139 7.39 -1.05 -8.30
CA LEU A 139 6.71 -1.46 -7.08
C LEU A 139 7.00 -0.51 -5.91
N PHE A 140 8.25 -0.13 -5.68
CA PHE A 140 8.64 0.79 -4.59
C PHE A 140 7.90 2.13 -4.70
N LEU A 141 7.84 2.70 -5.92
CA LEU A 141 7.13 3.95 -6.17
C LEU A 141 5.62 3.80 -6.01
N ALA A 142 5.02 2.73 -6.57
CA ALA A 142 3.61 2.45 -6.42
C ALA A 142 3.22 2.28 -4.93
N ALA A 143 3.99 1.48 -4.19
CA ALA A 143 3.79 1.21 -2.77
C ALA A 143 3.90 2.50 -1.94
N THR A 144 4.88 3.36 -2.24
CA THR A 144 5.04 4.67 -1.59
C THR A 144 3.77 5.52 -1.71
N LEU A 145 3.14 5.52 -2.88
CA LEU A 145 1.91 6.26 -3.16
C LEU A 145 0.68 5.61 -2.53
N VAL A 146 0.49 4.30 -2.69
CA VAL A 146 -0.70 3.57 -2.24
C VAL A 146 -0.75 3.45 -0.71
N PHE A 147 0.38 3.18 -0.06
CA PHE A 147 0.46 3.11 1.40
C PHE A 147 0.70 4.47 2.07
N ASN A 148 0.94 5.51 1.28
CA ASN A 148 1.19 6.87 1.76
C ASN A 148 2.33 6.92 2.80
N TRP A 149 3.43 6.22 2.51
CA TRP A 149 4.61 6.13 3.37
C TRP A 149 5.26 7.48 3.63
N GLU A 150 5.09 8.45 2.72
CA GLU A 150 5.59 9.81 2.90
C GLU A 150 4.96 10.52 4.10
N ALA A 151 3.65 10.38 4.27
CA ALA A 151 2.93 11.00 5.38
C ALA A 151 3.02 10.17 6.68
N SER A 152 3.19 8.86 6.57
CA SER A 152 3.01 7.92 7.68
C SER A 152 4.27 7.11 8.03
N SER A 153 5.42 7.78 8.13
CA SER A 153 6.72 7.12 8.46
C SER A 153 6.73 6.29 9.75
N ASN A 154 5.81 6.56 10.70
CA ASN A 154 5.63 5.76 11.91
C ASN A 154 5.14 4.33 11.63
N ASN A 155 4.43 4.09 10.53
CA ASN A 155 3.96 2.75 10.16
C ASN A 155 5.15 1.88 9.71
N LEU A 156 6.10 2.47 9.00
CA LEU A 156 7.32 1.77 8.57
C LEU A 156 8.22 1.38 9.74
N ALA A 157 8.21 2.14 10.84
CA ALA A 157 8.96 1.78 12.06
C ALA A 157 8.49 0.47 12.71
N LEU A 158 7.28 -0.01 12.39
CA LEU A 158 6.76 -1.29 12.88
C LEU A 158 7.40 -2.50 12.20
N PHE A 159 7.99 -2.34 11.00
CA PHE A 159 8.58 -3.42 10.20
C PHE A 159 10.08 -3.61 10.44
N SER A 160 10.58 -3.25 11.63
CA SER A 160 11.98 -3.47 12.04
C SER A 160 13.00 -2.92 11.02
N ASP A 161 14.07 -3.67 10.74
CA ASP A 161 15.16 -3.30 9.84
C ASP A 161 14.70 -3.09 8.39
N ALA A 162 13.77 -3.90 7.90
CA ALA A 162 13.21 -3.75 6.54
C ALA A 162 12.50 -2.39 6.40
N GLY A 163 11.67 -2.03 7.38
CA GLY A 163 11.02 -0.72 7.41
C GLY A 163 11.98 0.45 7.56
N GLN A 164 13.09 0.28 8.30
CA GLN A 164 14.15 1.29 8.39
C GLN A 164 14.86 1.51 7.05
N LEU A 165 15.13 0.44 6.29
CA LEU A 165 15.72 0.51 4.96
C LEU A 165 14.83 1.31 4.00
N ILE A 166 13.53 1.02 3.95
CA ILE A 166 12.56 1.76 3.14
C ILE A 166 12.51 3.24 3.57
N ASN A 167 12.46 3.52 4.87
CA ASN A 167 12.48 4.90 5.40
C ASN A 167 13.76 5.66 4.99
N LEU A 168 14.91 5.00 4.99
CA LEU A 168 16.18 5.58 4.55
C LEU A 168 16.14 5.87 3.05
N ALA A 169 15.70 4.89 2.23
CA ALA A 169 15.56 5.07 0.80
C ALA A 169 14.59 6.20 0.42
N LEU A 170 13.50 6.40 1.17
CA LEU A 170 12.59 7.53 0.99
C LEU A 170 13.26 8.88 1.31
N LYS A 171 14.11 8.94 2.35
CA LYS A 171 14.88 10.15 2.66
C LYS A 171 15.89 10.46 1.54
N GLU A 172 16.61 9.45 1.08
CA GLU A 172 17.57 9.56 -0.03
C GLU A 172 16.88 10.01 -1.32
N LEU A 173 15.72 9.43 -1.62
CA LEU A 173 14.89 9.84 -2.75
C LEU A 173 14.54 11.34 -2.69
N ARG A 174 14.10 11.84 -1.52
CA ARG A 174 13.80 13.28 -1.33
C ARG A 174 15.04 14.16 -1.48
N LEU A 175 16.19 13.70 -0.98
CA LEU A 175 17.46 14.40 -1.15
C LEU A 175 17.80 14.57 -2.64
N LEU A 176 17.68 13.49 -3.42
CA LEU A 176 17.92 13.54 -4.87
C LEU A 176 16.89 14.41 -5.61
N GLN A 177 15.62 14.37 -5.19
CA GLN A 177 14.58 15.23 -5.76
C GLN A 177 14.82 16.73 -5.50
N GLY A 178 15.51 17.07 -4.41
CA GLY A 178 15.89 18.45 -4.08
C GLY A 178 17.05 19.03 -4.89
N LEU A 179 17.75 18.22 -5.70
CA LEU A 179 18.90 18.68 -6.48
C LEU A 179 18.50 19.59 -7.67
N PRO A 180 19.42 20.43 -8.17
CA PRO A 180 19.20 21.22 -9.38
C PRO A 180 18.78 20.36 -10.57
N ALA A 181 17.93 20.90 -11.46
CA ALA A 181 17.37 20.14 -12.58
C ALA A 181 18.44 19.47 -13.45
N GLN A 182 19.55 20.14 -13.71
CA GLN A 182 20.67 19.61 -14.49
C GLN A 182 21.29 18.35 -13.86
N GLU A 183 21.53 18.37 -12.54
CA GLU A 183 22.10 17.23 -11.82
C GLU A 183 21.10 16.06 -11.79
N ARG A 184 19.81 16.36 -11.57
CA ARG A 184 18.74 15.36 -11.62
C ARG A 184 18.65 14.68 -12.98
N ASP A 185 18.77 15.43 -14.07
CA ASP A 185 18.76 14.89 -15.43
C ASP A 185 19.96 13.97 -15.69
N GLN A 186 21.15 14.32 -15.19
CA GLN A 186 22.34 13.48 -15.30
C GLN A 186 22.19 12.18 -14.50
N LEU A 187 21.67 12.27 -13.27
CA LEU A 187 21.36 11.10 -12.45
C LEU A 187 20.34 10.19 -13.14
N ARG A 188 19.28 10.78 -13.69
CA ARG A 188 18.26 10.06 -14.45
C ARG A 188 18.84 9.29 -15.63
N LEU A 189 19.63 9.97 -16.47
CA LEU A 189 20.27 9.34 -17.62
C LEU A 189 21.20 8.19 -17.21
N THR A 190 21.91 8.37 -16.10
CA THR A 190 22.78 7.33 -15.52
C THR A 190 21.97 6.13 -15.07
N MET A 191 20.89 6.34 -14.30
CA MET A 191 20.03 5.26 -13.83
C MET A 191 19.39 4.50 -15.00
N MET A 192 18.90 5.22 -16.02
CA MET A 192 18.38 4.61 -17.25
C MET A 192 19.44 3.78 -17.99
N ARG A 193 20.69 4.25 -18.05
CA ARG A 193 21.77 3.53 -18.73
C ARG A 193 22.18 2.27 -17.97
N LEU A 194 22.19 2.32 -16.65
CA LEU A 194 22.50 1.17 -15.78
C LEU A 194 21.43 0.08 -15.86
N GLN A 195 20.16 0.45 -16.06
CA GLN A 195 19.08 -0.52 -16.29
C GLN A 195 19.25 -1.32 -17.58
N ASN A 196 19.96 -0.80 -18.59
CA ASN A 196 20.25 -1.54 -19.82
C ASN A 196 21.36 -2.57 -19.55
N SER A 197 21.13 -3.85 -19.86
CA SER A 197 22.05 -4.98 -19.62
C SER A 197 23.40 -4.89 -20.35
N LEU A 198 23.51 -4.05 -21.38
CA LEU A 198 24.77 -3.88 -22.12
C LEU A 198 25.85 -3.19 -21.27
N PRO A 199 27.12 -3.63 -21.38
CA PRO A 199 28.23 -2.99 -20.69
C PRO A 199 28.38 -1.53 -21.10
N LEU A 200 28.77 -0.66 -20.17
CA LEU A 200 29.17 0.71 -20.47
C LEU A 200 30.49 0.71 -21.25
N THR A 201 30.56 1.53 -22.28
CA THR A 201 31.83 1.80 -22.97
C THR A 201 32.75 2.67 -22.08
N PRO A 202 34.07 2.72 -22.33
CA PRO A 202 34.97 3.59 -21.58
C PRO A 202 34.54 5.06 -21.57
N ASP A 203 34.06 5.57 -22.72
CA ASP A 203 33.59 6.96 -22.82
C ASP A 203 32.30 7.19 -22.02
N GLU A 204 31.38 6.21 -22.00
CA GLU A 204 30.17 6.29 -21.18
C GLU A 204 30.49 6.21 -19.68
N LEU A 205 31.49 5.40 -19.30
CA LEU A 205 31.94 5.29 -17.91
C LEU A 205 32.49 6.62 -17.40
N ASP A 206 33.26 7.33 -18.22
CA ASP A 206 33.74 8.68 -17.91
C ASP A 206 32.59 9.67 -17.75
N TYR A 207 31.61 9.63 -18.65
CA TYR A 207 30.41 10.48 -18.58
C TYR A 207 29.58 10.23 -17.31
N HIS A 208 29.45 8.96 -16.89
CA HIS A 208 28.63 8.56 -15.75
C HIS A 208 29.38 8.49 -14.41
N ARG A 209 30.70 8.72 -14.39
CA ARG A 209 31.55 8.60 -13.19
C ARG A 209 31.06 9.45 -12.02
N MET A 210 30.85 10.75 -12.23
CA MET A 210 30.41 11.65 -11.16
C MET A 210 28.98 11.34 -10.67
N PRO A 211 27.99 11.10 -11.56
CA PRO A 211 26.67 10.59 -11.16
C PRO A 211 26.72 9.30 -10.33
N LEU A 212 27.55 8.32 -10.72
CA LEU A 212 27.70 7.05 -10.00
C LEU A 212 28.23 7.25 -8.58
N MET A 213 29.25 8.10 -8.42
CA MET A 213 29.79 8.44 -7.11
C MET A 213 28.76 9.18 -6.25
N LEU A 214 27.99 10.09 -6.84
CA LEU A 214 26.94 10.81 -6.12
C LEU A 214 25.84 9.85 -5.63
N LEU A 215 25.38 8.93 -6.48
CA LEU A 215 24.41 7.89 -6.08
C LEU A 215 24.95 7.01 -4.97
N HIS A 216 26.23 6.63 -5.04
CA HIS A 216 26.84 5.77 -4.03
C HIS A 216 26.90 6.44 -2.66
N GLN A 217 27.23 7.73 -2.65
CA GLN A 217 27.41 8.50 -1.41
C GLN A 217 26.09 9.00 -0.84
N ALA A 218 25.17 9.44 -1.69
CA ALA A 218 23.95 10.12 -1.27
C ALA A 218 22.73 9.20 -1.18
N ALA A 219 22.74 8.06 -1.88
CA ALA A 219 21.56 7.20 -2.02
C ALA A 219 21.83 5.68 -1.96
N PRO A 220 22.66 5.16 -1.02
CA PRO A 220 22.99 3.74 -0.97
C PRO A 220 21.78 2.82 -0.73
N ALA A 221 20.85 3.18 0.16
CA ALA A 221 19.67 2.34 0.44
C ALA A 221 18.70 2.29 -0.75
N LEU A 222 18.52 3.41 -1.45
CA LEU A 222 17.72 3.47 -2.66
C LEU A 222 18.33 2.60 -3.77
N MET A 223 19.66 2.60 -3.92
CA MET A 223 20.32 1.74 -4.91
C MET A 223 20.15 0.26 -4.59
N GLN A 224 20.15 -0.13 -3.31
CA GLN A 224 19.89 -1.52 -2.90
C GLN A 224 18.50 -2.02 -3.31
N ILE A 225 17.48 -1.15 -3.23
CA ILE A 225 16.08 -1.50 -3.55
C ILE A 225 15.83 -1.47 -5.06
N THR A 226 16.41 -0.49 -5.76
CA THR A 226 16.05 -0.14 -7.15
C THR A 226 17.03 -0.64 -8.20
N MET A 227 18.20 -1.16 -7.80
CA MET A 227 19.22 -1.65 -8.72
C MET A 227 19.87 -2.95 -8.25
N GLU A 228 20.26 -3.77 -9.23
CA GLU A 228 21.07 -4.96 -9.01
C GLU A 228 22.41 -4.59 -8.34
N THR A 229 22.61 -5.02 -7.10
CA THR A 229 23.72 -4.59 -6.24
C THR A 229 25.08 -4.99 -6.80
N GLU A 230 25.22 -6.21 -7.33
CA GLU A 230 26.47 -6.69 -7.92
C GLU A 230 26.88 -5.87 -9.14
N ARG A 231 25.90 -5.60 -10.00
CA ARG A 231 26.11 -4.86 -11.24
C ARG A 231 26.44 -3.40 -10.97
N TYR A 232 25.71 -2.77 -10.07
CA TYR A 232 26.01 -1.42 -9.61
C TYR A 232 27.40 -1.32 -8.98
N GLY A 233 27.76 -2.28 -8.12
CA GLY A 233 29.08 -2.38 -7.50
C GLY A 233 30.21 -2.57 -8.53
N TYR A 234 29.99 -3.40 -9.55
CA TYR A 234 30.93 -3.57 -10.65
C TYR A 234 31.20 -2.26 -11.39
N TRP A 235 30.15 -1.51 -11.76
CA TRP A 235 30.33 -0.24 -12.47
C TRP A 235 30.97 0.84 -11.62
N LEU A 236 30.65 0.88 -10.33
CA LEU A 236 31.30 1.78 -9.40
C LEU A 236 32.80 1.46 -9.29
N ALA A 237 33.16 0.18 -9.12
CA ALA A 237 34.55 -0.25 -9.07
C ALA A 237 35.31 0.08 -10.37
N GLU A 238 34.71 -0.19 -11.52
CA GLU A 238 35.30 0.13 -12.82
C GLU A 238 35.49 1.64 -12.99
N SER A 239 34.52 2.46 -12.57
CA SER A 239 34.61 3.92 -12.65
C SER A 239 35.72 4.52 -11.77
N LEU A 240 36.05 3.86 -10.65
CA LEU A 240 37.13 4.26 -9.76
C LEU A 240 38.50 3.82 -10.27
N ASN A 241 38.56 2.69 -11.00
CA ASN A 241 39.79 2.14 -11.55
C ASN A 241 40.13 2.68 -12.95
N ALA A 242 39.18 3.33 -13.63
CA ALA A 242 39.39 3.90 -14.94
C ALA A 242 40.47 5.00 -14.91
N PRO A 243 41.45 4.99 -15.84
CA PRO A 243 42.47 6.02 -15.91
C PRO A 243 41.82 7.43 -16.04
N PRO A 244 42.51 8.49 -15.59
CA PRO A 244 42.00 9.85 -15.75
C PRO A 244 41.72 10.13 -17.24
N PRO A 245 40.69 10.93 -17.55
CA PRO A 245 40.29 11.19 -18.92
C PRO A 245 41.50 11.68 -19.72
N SER A 246 41.75 11.06 -20.86
CA SER A 246 42.76 11.55 -21.78
C SER A 246 42.40 12.99 -22.17
N PRO A 247 43.36 13.93 -22.22
CA PRO A 247 43.08 15.30 -22.62
C PRO A 247 42.35 15.30 -23.97
N PRO A 248 41.37 16.20 -24.18
CA PRO A 248 40.48 16.10 -25.33
C PRO A 248 41.31 16.16 -26.62
N ALA A 249 41.44 15.02 -27.28
CA ALA A 249 41.77 15.01 -28.69
C ALA A 249 40.61 15.74 -29.38
N SER A 250 40.92 16.92 -29.91
CA SER A 250 40.09 17.78 -30.75
C SER A 250 38.73 17.19 -31.11
N GLN A 251 37.67 17.80 -30.56
CA GLN A 251 36.27 17.55 -30.87
C GLN A 251 36.07 17.30 -32.37
N SER A 252 35.83 16.04 -32.76
CA SER A 252 35.21 15.71 -34.04
C SER A 252 33.73 15.40 -33.77
N GLU A 253 32.88 16.18 -34.42
CA GLU A 253 31.41 16.27 -34.43
C GLU A 253 30.55 15.05 -34.01
N PRO A 254 29.31 15.29 -33.52
CA PRO A 254 28.46 14.27 -32.95
C PRO A 254 27.86 13.36 -34.03
N ARG A 255 28.26 12.08 -34.01
CA ARG A 255 27.65 11.06 -34.87
C ARG A 255 26.34 10.57 -34.26
N ARG A 256 25.22 11.16 -34.70
CA ARG A 256 23.86 10.63 -34.50
C ARG A 256 23.77 9.18 -34.98
N SER A 257 23.34 8.28 -34.09
CA SER A 257 22.73 6.95 -34.35
C SER A 257 23.02 6.08 -33.12
N VAL A 258 22.08 5.87 -32.19
CA VAL A 258 21.07 4.82 -32.31
C VAL A 258 19.72 5.32 -31.79
N ALA A 259 18.76 5.45 -32.69
CA ALA A 259 17.35 5.48 -32.31
C ALA A 259 16.84 4.05 -32.08
N MET A 260 15.90 3.95 -31.15
CA MET A 260 14.79 2.99 -31.17
C MET A 260 15.03 1.64 -30.47
N LYS A 261 14.79 1.63 -29.15
CA LYS A 261 13.86 0.73 -28.40
C LYS A 261 14.05 0.95 -26.88
N SER A 262 13.54 2.04 -26.34
CA SER A 262 13.49 2.27 -24.87
C SER A 262 12.43 3.32 -24.51
N LEU A 263 11.24 3.19 -25.11
CA LEU A 263 10.13 4.14 -24.95
C LEU A 263 9.29 3.91 -23.68
N ILE A 264 9.52 2.83 -22.93
CA ILE A 264 8.68 2.48 -21.76
C ILE A 264 9.24 3.07 -20.45
N VAL A 265 10.56 3.22 -20.34
CA VAL A 265 11.23 3.80 -19.14
C VAL A 265 11.09 5.33 -19.09
N LEU A 266 10.95 5.98 -20.26
CA LEU A 266 10.87 7.44 -20.39
C LEU A 266 9.57 8.05 -19.82
N ALA A 267 8.46 7.31 -19.87
CA ALA A 267 7.19 7.73 -19.29
C ALA A 267 7.18 7.58 -17.75
N MET A 268 7.85 6.54 -17.26
CA MET A 268 7.88 6.15 -15.85
C MET A 268 8.70 7.14 -14.99
N TRP A 269 9.78 7.68 -15.55
CA TRP A 269 10.56 8.75 -14.92
C TRP A 269 9.94 10.15 -15.10
N MET A 270 8.99 10.33 -16.02
CA MET A 270 8.27 11.60 -16.14
C MET A 270 7.26 11.78 -14.99
N VAL A 271 6.66 10.68 -14.53
CA VAL A 271 5.83 10.65 -13.31
C VAL A 271 6.69 10.94 -12.06
N PHE A 272 7.93 10.44 -12.03
CA PHE A 272 8.91 10.69 -10.97
C PHE A 272 9.25 12.19 -10.78
N VAL A 273 9.09 13.03 -11.80
CA VAL A 273 9.43 14.47 -11.74
C VAL A 273 8.21 15.38 -11.59
N PHE A 274 7.02 14.98 -12.06
CA PHE A 274 5.84 15.86 -12.06
C PHE A 274 4.65 15.39 -11.21
N GLY A 275 4.57 14.12 -10.80
CA GLY A 275 3.34 13.57 -10.20
C GLY A 275 3.15 13.85 -8.69
N ILE A 276 4.23 13.87 -7.91
CA ILE A 276 4.10 13.81 -6.43
C ILE A 276 3.84 15.20 -5.81
N ALA A 277 4.15 16.30 -6.51
CA ALA A 277 3.84 17.64 -6.03
C ALA A 277 2.39 18.10 -6.29
N TYR A 278 1.61 17.38 -7.11
CA TYR A 278 0.26 17.82 -7.53
C TYR A 278 -0.92 17.00 -6.96
N CYS A 279 -0.67 15.88 -6.28
CA CYS A 279 -1.72 15.09 -5.64
C CYS A 279 -1.76 15.31 -4.13
N SER A 280 -2.08 16.53 -3.71
CA SER A 280 -2.51 16.81 -2.33
C SER A 280 -4.00 17.17 -2.35
N PRO A 281 -4.91 16.24 -2.03
CA PRO A 281 -6.34 16.48 -2.12
C PRO A 281 -6.87 17.06 -0.79
N HIS A 282 -6.45 18.27 -0.39
CA HIS A 282 -7.13 19.00 0.69
C HIS A 282 -6.79 20.50 0.66
N GLN A 283 -7.34 21.23 -0.30
CA GLN A 283 -7.55 22.69 -0.16
C GLN A 283 -8.66 23.18 -1.11
N GLN A 284 -9.88 22.66 -0.94
CA GLN A 284 -11.08 23.38 -1.38
C GLN A 284 -11.63 24.13 -0.17
N ALA A 285 -11.37 25.44 -0.15
CA ALA A 285 -11.99 26.39 0.77
C ALA A 285 -13.52 26.44 0.56
N PRO A 286 -14.31 26.77 1.59
CA PRO A 286 -15.77 26.79 1.49
C PRO A 286 -16.24 27.87 0.53
N VAL A 287 -17.00 27.47 -0.48
CA VAL A 287 -17.71 28.38 -1.38
C VAL A 287 -18.80 29.10 -0.56
N ILE A 288 -18.58 30.38 -0.27
CA ILE A 288 -19.61 31.28 0.25
C ILE A 288 -20.58 31.58 -0.90
N ILE A 289 -21.78 31.02 -0.82
CA ILE A 289 -22.87 31.33 -1.72
C ILE A 289 -23.53 32.63 -1.23
N THR A 290 -23.30 33.74 -1.94
CA THR A 290 -24.15 34.94 -1.83
C THR A 290 -25.23 34.90 -2.92
N PRO A 291 -26.50 35.19 -2.62
CA PRO A 291 -27.57 35.23 -3.62
C PRO A 291 -27.55 36.56 -4.40
N PRO A 292 -27.94 36.56 -5.70
CA PRO A 292 -28.02 37.77 -6.52
C PRO A 292 -29.33 38.57 -6.29
N PRO A 293 -29.38 39.85 -6.73
CA PRO A 293 -30.43 40.83 -6.39
C PRO A 293 -31.80 40.56 -7.00
#